data_AF-A0A8S3AQQ8-F1
#
_entry.id   AF-A0A8S3AQQ8-F1
#
_cell.length_a   1.000
_cell.length_b   1.000
_cell.length_c   1.000
_cell.angle_alpha   90.00
_cell.angle_beta   90.00
_cell.angle_gamma   90.00
#
_symmetry.space_group_name_H-M   'P 1'
#
loop_
_entity.id
_entity.type
_entity.pdbx_description
1 polymer ?
#
loop_
_entity_poly.entity_id
_entity_poly.type
_entity_poly.pdbx_seq_one_letter_code
_entity_poly.pdbx_strand_id
1 'polypeptide(L)' 'SQTPILSAVINEMKSIGLSMDCKTEMGYTPLILAIKSSRFDNAMFLIDHTDASPFAIDDEYHLTCEQWLQHVEPKLNEWA' A
#
# COMPACT_ATOMS: atom_id res chain seq x y z
N SER A 1 13.10 0.04 -10.48
CA SER A 1 13.57 -1.30 -10.07
C SER A 1 12.46 -1.97 -9.29
N GLN A 2 12.05 -3.18 -9.66
CA GLN A 2 11.18 -3.98 -8.80
C GLN A 2 11.99 -4.36 -7.56
N THR A 3 11.51 -4.04 -6.35
CA THR A 3 12.22 -4.28 -5.09
C THR A 3 12.17 -5.77 -4.77
N PRO A 4 13.26 -6.56 -4.95
CA PRO A 4 13.20 -8.03 -4.82
C PRO A 4 12.78 -8.49 -3.41
N ILE A 5 12.97 -7.62 -2.42
CA ILE A 5 12.55 -7.84 -1.04
C ILE A 5 11.02 -7.80 -0.91
N LEU A 6 10.35 -6.86 -1.58
CA LEU A 6 8.89 -6.73 -1.50
C LEU A 6 8.19 -7.98 -2.06
N SER A 7 8.62 -8.44 -3.24
CA SER A 7 8.06 -9.64 -3.86
C SER A 7 8.31 -10.88 -3.00
N ALA A 8 9.50 -11.02 -2.41
CA ALA A 8 9.81 -12.12 -1.49
C ALA A 8 8.89 -12.11 -0.26
N VAL A 9 8.70 -10.94 0.38
CA VAL A 9 7.81 -10.80 1.55
C VAL A 9 6.36 -11.12 1.20
N ILE A 10 5.85 -10.60 0.08
CA ILE A 10 4.48 -10.86 -0.38
C ILE A 10 4.26 -12.34 -0.67
N ASN A 11 5.23 -12.99 -1.33
CA ASN A 11 5.14 -14.43 -1.63
C ASN A 11 5.11 -15.26 -0.34
N GLU A 12 5.90 -14.90 0.66
CA GLU A 12 5.86 -15.56 1.96
C GLU A 12 4.53 -15.33 2.67
N MET A 13 4.01 -14.10 2.70
CA MET A 13 2.69 -13.81 3.27
C MET A 13 1.57 -14.62 2.60
N LYS A 14 1.60 -14.72 1.28
CA LYS A 14 0.65 -15.56 0.52
C LYS A 14 0.82 -17.05 0.85
N SER A 15 2.05 -17.54 1.03
CA SER A 15 2.32 -18.96 1.31
C SER A 15 1.69 -19.43 2.63
N ILE A 16 1.60 -18.53 3.62
CA ILE A 16 0.95 -18.78 4.90
C ILE A 16 -0.52 -18.34 4.94
N GLY A 17 -1.09 -17.95 3.79
CA GLY A 17 -2.52 -17.66 3.63
C GLY A 17 -2.98 -16.28 4.10
N LEU A 18 -2.08 -15.30 4.25
CA LEU A 18 -2.49 -13.93 4.57
C LEU A 18 -3.19 -13.26 3.39
N SER A 19 -4.31 -12.60 3.69
CA SER A 19 -4.96 -11.67 2.77
C SER A 19 -4.10 -10.42 2.56
N MET A 20 -4.07 -9.92 1.32
CA MET A 20 -3.42 -8.64 0.98
C MET A 20 -4.23 -7.42 1.43
N ASP A 21 -5.46 -7.64 1.88
CA ASP A 21 -6.33 -6.65 2.51
C ASP A 21 -6.37 -6.81 4.04
N CYS A 22 -5.39 -7.49 4.64
CA CYS A 22 -5.26 -7.51 6.09
C CYS A 22 -5.13 -6.08 6.63
N LYS A 23 -5.82 -5.79 7.73
CA LYS A 23 -5.87 -4.44 8.30
C LYS A 23 -5.03 -4.36 9.57
N THR A 24 -4.39 -3.21 9.78
CA THR A 24 -3.91 -2.82 11.11
C THR A 24 -5.09 -2.52 12.05
N GLU A 25 -4.82 -2.25 13.32
CA GLU A 25 -5.85 -1.79 14.28
C GLU A 25 -6.54 -0.48 13.85
N MET A 26 -5.87 0.33 13.03
CA MET A 26 -6.42 1.58 12.44
C MET A 26 -7.10 1.36 11.09
N GLY A 27 -7.27 0.11 10.67
CA GLY A 27 -7.93 -0.23 9.40
C GLY A 27 -7.06 -0.12 8.16
N TYR A 28 -5.76 0.11 8.30
CA TYR A 28 -4.86 0.28 7.14
C TYR A 28 -4.51 -1.05 6.49
N THR A 29 -4.79 -1.19 5.20
CA THR A 29 -4.27 -2.30 4.39
C THR A 29 -2.82 -2.05 3.97
N PRO A 30 -2.06 -3.09 3.56
CA PRO A 30 -0.74 -2.92 2.94
C PRO A 30 -0.71 -1.86 1.82
N LEU A 31 -1.77 -1.78 1.00
CA LEU A 31 -1.87 -0.78 -0.07
C LEU A 31 -2.03 0.65 0.49
N ILE A 32 -2.89 0.84 1.49
CA ILE A 32 -3.04 2.15 2.16
C ILE A 32 -1.71 2.58 2.81
N LEU A 33 -1.00 1.65 3.48
CA LEU A 33 0.30 1.93 4.08
C LEU A 33 1.36 2.32 3.05
N ALA A 34 1.38 1.67 1.88
CA ALA A 34 2.30 2.01 0.80
C ALA A 34 2.05 3.45 0.29
N ILE A 35 0.78 3.82 0.10
CA ILE A 35 0.38 5.17 -0.32
C ILE A 35 0.74 6.20 0.75
N LYS A 36 0.33 5.98 2.01
CA LYS A 36 0.62 6.87 3.15
C LYS A 36 2.13 7.11 3.36
N SER A 37 2.96 6.14 2.98
CA SER A 37 4.43 6.23 3.06
C SER A 37 5.10 6.78 1.80
N SER A 38 4.32 7.27 0.83
CA SER A 38 4.77 7.71 -0.50
C SER A 38 5.60 6.64 -1.26
N ARG A 39 5.37 5.35 -0.99
CA ARG A 39 6.02 4.22 -1.65
C ARG A 39 5.18 3.77 -2.85
N PHE A 40 5.06 4.65 -3.84
CA PHE A 40 4.24 4.39 -5.04
C PHE A 40 4.75 3.22 -5.88
N ASP A 41 6.05 2.92 -5.82
CA ASP A 41 6.64 1.71 -6.36
C ASP A 41 6.01 0.43 -5.76
N ASN A 42 5.88 0.40 -4.44
CA ASN A 42 5.25 -0.69 -3.73
C ASN A 42 3.73 -0.72 -3.96
N ALA A 43 3.08 0.44 -4.01
CA ALA A 43 1.64 0.54 -4.29
C ALA A 43 1.30 -0.02 -5.67
N MET A 44 2.07 0.35 -6.72
CA MET A 44 1.91 -0.22 -8.05
C MET A 44 2.17 -1.73 -8.05
N PHE A 45 3.22 -2.20 -7.36
CA PHE A 45 3.48 -3.62 -7.26
C PHE A 45 2.30 -4.39 -6.66
N LEU A 46 1.72 -3.89 -5.56
CA LEU A 46 0.56 -4.51 -4.90
C LEU A 46 -0.66 -4.56 -5.83
N ILE A 47 -0.94 -3.48 -6.56
CA ILE A 47 -2.05 -3.42 -7.53
C ILE A 47 -1.84 -4.40 -8.68
N ASP A 48 -0.63 -4.46 -9.23
CA ASP A 48 -0.37 -5.23 -10.45
C ASP A 48 -0.18 -6.74 -10.21
N HIS A 49 0.27 -7.14 -9.01
CA HIS A 49 0.74 -8.51 -8.75
C HIS A 49 0.03 -9.19 -7.57
N THR A 50 -0.99 -8.56 -6.98
CA THR A 50 -1.72 -9.11 -5.84
C THR A 50 -3.21 -8.80 -5.93
N ASP A 51 -4.00 -9.39 -5.03
CA ASP A 51 -5.44 -9.16 -4.92
C ASP A 51 -5.78 -8.00 -3.96
N ALA A 52 -4.85 -7.06 -3.73
CA ALA A 52 -5.07 -5.91 -2.85
C ALA A 52 -6.15 -4.98 -3.44
N SER A 53 -7.14 -4.61 -2.63
CA SER A 53 -8.25 -3.76 -3.06
C SER A 53 -7.91 -2.27 -2.94
N PRO A 54 -7.95 -1.48 -4.03
CA PRO A 54 -7.81 -0.02 -3.96
C PRO A 54 -9.02 0.68 -3.32
N PHE A 55 -10.13 -0.04 -3.14
CA PHE A 55 -11.36 0.47 -2.54
C PHE A 55 -11.45 0.23 -1.03
N ALA A 56 -10.39 -0.33 -0.42
CA ALA A 56 -10.32 -0.46 1.03
C ALA A 56 -10.43 0.93 1.69
N ILE A 57 -11.24 1.00 2.74
CA ILE A 57 -11.43 2.20 3.56
C ILE A 57 -10.79 1.92 4.92
N ASP A 58 -9.94 2.84 5.38
CA ASP A 58 -9.35 2.75 6.71
C ASP A 58 -10.36 3.12 7.82
N ASP A 59 -10.04 2.81 9.06
CA ASP A 59 -10.98 3.00 10.18
C ASP A 59 -10.64 4.28 10.98
N GLU A 60 -9.48 4.91 10.74
CA GLU A 60 -9.01 6.11 11.46
C GLU A 60 -9.59 7.40 10.84
N TYR A 61 -9.44 7.56 9.54
CA TYR A 61 -9.86 8.72 8.75
C TYR A 61 -10.99 8.41 7.78
N HIS A 62 -11.36 7.14 7.62
CA HIS A 62 -12.41 6.69 6.71
C HIS A 62 -12.14 7.07 5.25
N LEU A 63 -10.88 6.93 4.82
CA LEU A 63 -10.44 7.27 3.47
C LEU A 63 -10.13 6.02 2.64
N THR A 64 -10.43 6.10 1.35
CA THR A 64 -9.97 5.16 0.31
C THR A 64 -8.52 5.42 -0.07
N CYS A 65 -7.92 4.52 -0.86
CA CYS A 65 -6.59 4.72 -1.43
C CYS A 65 -6.50 5.99 -2.31
N GLU A 66 -7.53 6.27 -3.11
CA GLU A 66 -7.59 7.48 -3.94
C GLU A 66 -7.64 8.76 -3.09
N GLN A 67 -8.44 8.76 -2.03
CA GLN A 67 -8.51 9.90 -1.13
C GLN A 67 -7.18 10.10 -0.39
N TRP A 68 -6.53 9.02 0.05
CA TRP A 68 -5.17 9.10 0.61
C TRP A 68 -4.16 9.74 -0.35
N LEU A 69 -4.21 9.43 -1.64
CA LEU A 69 -3.33 10.06 -2.64
C LEU A 69 -3.47 11.59 -2.69
N GLN A 70 -4.63 12.14 -2.34
CA GLN A 70 -4.85 13.59 -2.29
C GLN A 70 -4.25 14.24 -1.04
N HIS A 71 -4.00 13.46 0.01
CA HIS A 71 -3.44 13.92 1.30
C HIS A 71 -1.94 13.66 1.44
N VAL A 72 -1.38 12.73 0.66
CA VAL A 72 0.06 12.47 0.66
C VAL A 72 0.74 13.61 -0.09
N GLU A 73 1.58 14.37 0.60
CA GLU A 73 2.44 15.34 -0.06
C GLU A 73 3.31 14.59 -1.07
N PRO A 74 3.24 14.92 -2.38
CA PRO A 74 4.24 14.43 -3.30
C PRO A 74 5.57 14.92 -2.76
N LYS A 75 6.52 14.03 -2.54
CA LYS A 75 7.92 14.42 -2.36
C LYS A 75 8.40 15.02 -3.68
N LEU A 76 7.99 16.26 -3.95
CA LEU A 76 8.57 17.15 -4.92
C LEU A 76 9.97 17.46 -4.39
N ASN A 77 10.89 16.55 -4.69
CA ASN A 77 12.22 16.91 -5.17
C ASN A 77 12.95 17.98 -4.36
N GLU A 78 13.77 17.55 -3.41
CA GLU A 78 14.82 18.37 -2.75
C GLU A 78 15.94 18.77 -3.76
N TRP A 79 15.57 19.38 -4.89
CA TRP A 79 16.51 19.99 -5.84
C TRP A 79 16.01 21.36 -6.33
N ALA A 80 15.63 22.21 -5.37
CA ALA A 80 15.69 23.66 -5.53
C ALA A 80 17.03 24.19 -5.01
#